data_AF-A0A7W0AQF5-F1
#
_entry.id   AF-A0A7W0AQF5-F1
#
_cell.length_a   1.000
_cell.length_b   1.000
_cell.length_c   1.000
_cell.angle_alpha   90.00
_cell.angle_beta   90.00
_cell.angle_gamma   90.00
#
_symmetry.space_group_name_H-M   'P 1'
#
loop_
_entity.id
_entity.type
_entity.pdbx_description
1 polymer ?
#
loop_
_entity_poly.entity_id
_entity_poly.type
_entity_poly.pdbx_seq_one_letter_code
_entity_poly.pdbx_strand_id
1 'polypeptide(L)'
;MCDLCSVTREGGFPSREELFARYAERTGRPVEDLRWYRALALWKSAVFLEGSYGRFQAGTTDDPFFRDLGEGVPQLVDAAWALTR
;
A
#
# COMPACT_ATOMS: atom_id res chain seq x y z
N MET A 1 5.00 -4.86 -10.31
CA MET A 1 3.98 -4.50 -9.29
C MET A 1 3.27 -5.77 -8.89
N CYS A 2 3.45 -6.22 -7.64
CA CYS A 2 2.95 -7.49 -7.14
C CYS A 2 1.42 -7.61 -7.35
N ASP A 3 0.98 -8.68 -8.03
CA ASP A 3 -0.40 -8.89 -8.49
C ASP A 3 -1.30 -9.50 -7.39
N LEU A 4 -1.01 -9.20 -6.12
CA LEU A 4 -1.67 -9.80 -4.95
C LEU A 4 -3.16 -9.43 -4.80
N CYS A 5 -3.68 -8.50 -5.61
CA CYS A 5 -5.06 -8.02 -5.55
C CYS A 5 -5.74 -7.98 -6.92
N SER A 6 -5.48 -8.95 -7.79
CA SER A 6 -6.16 -9.04 -9.10
C SER A 6 -7.67 -9.29 -8.94
N VAL A 7 -8.06 -10.20 -8.04
CA VAL A 7 -9.45 -10.63 -7.83
C VAL A 7 -10.38 -9.46 -7.51
N THR A 8 -9.99 -8.59 -6.58
CA THR A 8 -10.83 -7.45 -6.16
C THR A 8 -10.85 -6.29 -7.16
N ARG A 9 -10.15 -6.42 -8.29
CA ARG A 9 -10.17 -5.48 -9.42
C ARG A 9 -11.02 -5.98 -10.59
N GLU A 10 -11.53 -7.21 -10.52
CA GLU A 10 -12.42 -7.75 -11.54
C GLU A 10 -13.80 -7.06 -11.53
N GLY A 11 -14.53 -7.21 -12.63
CA GLY A 11 -15.89 -6.69 -12.74
C GLY A 11 -16.81 -7.27 -11.66
N GLY A 12 -17.65 -6.41 -11.07
CA GLY A 12 -18.57 -6.79 -9.98
C GLY A 12 -18.08 -6.41 -8.58
N PHE A 13 -16.80 -6.08 -8.42
CA PHE A 13 -16.30 -5.44 -7.20
C PHE A 13 -16.46 -3.91 -7.26
N PRO A 14 -16.74 -3.25 -6.13
CA PRO A 14 -16.80 -1.79 -6.11
C PRO A 14 -15.43 -1.18 -6.38
N SER A 15 -15.42 -0.09 -7.14
CA SER A 15 -14.31 0.84 -7.22
C SER A 15 -13.98 1.43 -5.86
N ARG A 16 -12.80 2.04 -5.76
CA ARG A 16 -12.35 2.67 -4.52
C ARG A 16 -13.29 3.80 -4.10
N GLU A 17 -13.76 4.59 -5.06
CA GLU A 17 -14.68 5.70 -4.87
C GLU A 17 -16.05 5.20 -4.36
N GLU A 18 -16.55 4.10 -4.92
CA GLU A 18 -17.79 3.47 -4.44
C GLU A 18 -17.64 2.89 -3.03
N LEU A 19 -16.48 2.32 -2.68
CA LEU A 19 -16.21 1.88 -1.31
C LEU A 19 -16.23 3.05 -0.33
N PHE A 20 -15.65 4.19 -0.70
CA PHE A 20 -15.63 5.38 0.15
C PHE A 20 -17.03 5.95 0.35
N ALA A 21 -17.81 6.06 -0.73
CA ALA A 21 -19.20 6.51 -0.66
C ALA A 21 -20.04 5.60 0.24
N ARG A 22 -19.97 4.27 0.04
CA ARG A 22 -20.68 3.29 0.87
C ARG A 22 -20.26 3.36 2.34
N TYR A 23 -18.98 3.57 2.63
CA TYR A 23 -18.50 3.74 3.99
C TYR A 23 -19.07 4.99 4.64
N ALA A 24 -19.04 6.13 3.94
CA ALA A 24 -19.57 7.40 4.42
C ALA A 24 -21.08 7.31 4.68
N GLU A 25 -21.86 6.76 3.73
CA GLU A 25 -23.31 6.58 3.86
C GLU A 25 -23.69 5.72 5.08
N ARG A 26 -22.96 4.62 5.31
CA ARG A 26 -23.30 3.69 6.41
C ARG A 26 -22.83 4.16 7.77
N THR A 27 -21.77 4.96 7.84
CA THR A 27 -21.16 5.35 9.12
C THR A 27 -21.44 6.80 9.51
N GLY A 28 -21.90 7.63 8.56
CA GLY A 28 -22.02 9.08 8.73
C GLY A 28 -20.68 9.80 8.90
N ARG A 29 -19.55 9.12 8.64
CA ARG A 29 -18.21 9.70 8.83
C ARG A 29 -17.72 10.38 7.56
N PRO A 30 -17.09 11.57 7.68
CA PRO A 30 -16.43 12.22 6.56
C PRO A 30 -15.26 11.35 6.04
N VAL A 31 -15.00 11.45 4.74
CA VAL A 31 -13.95 10.69 4.05
C VAL A 31 -12.97 11.60 3.31
N GLU A 32 -13.03 12.90 3.53
CA GLU A 32 -12.14 13.89 2.87
C GLU A 32 -10.66 13.60 3.14
N ASP A 33 -10.33 13.15 4.35
CA ASP A 33 -8.96 12.89 4.78
C ASP A 33 -8.39 11.54 4.33
N LEU A 34 -9.15 10.72 3.59
CA LEU A 34 -8.68 9.38 3.15
C LEU A 34 -7.41 9.44 2.33
N ARG A 35 -7.12 10.56 1.65
CA ARG A 35 -5.86 10.76 0.95
C ARG A 35 -4.66 10.72 1.90
N TRP A 36 -4.76 11.37 3.06
CA TRP A 36 -3.74 11.35 4.11
C TRP A 36 -3.55 9.94 4.66
N TYR A 37 -4.65 9.24 4.99
CA TYR A 37 -4.58 7.87 5.51
C TYR A 37 -3.93 6.90 4.51
N ARG A 38 -4.18 7.08 3.21
CA ARG A 38 -3.56 6.28 2.15
C ARG A 38 -2.05 6.55 2.04
N ALA A 39 -1.64 7.82 2.08
CA ALA A 39 -0.23 8.18 2.08
C ALA A 39 0.48 7.56 3.31
N LEU A 40 -0.13 7.69 4.49
CA LEU A 40 0.39 7.11 5.72
C LEU A 40 0.48 5.58 5.65
N ALA A 41 -0.53 4.90 5.09
CA ALA A 41 -0.53 3.46 4.95
C ALA A 41 0.63 2.97 4.07
N LEU A 42 0.84 3.60 2.90
CA LEU A 42 1.94 3.26 2.00
C LEU A 42 3.32 3.54 2.63
N TRP A 43 3.47 4.67 3.31
CA TRP A 43 4.70 5.00 4.03
C TRP A 43 4.98 3.99 5.16
N LYS A 44 3.98 3.63 5.97
CA LYS A 44 4.13 2.58 7.00
C LYS A 44 4.51 1.24 6.39
N SER A 45 3.94 0.90 5.23
CA SER A 45 4.31 -0.29 4.48
C SER A 45 5.78 -0.28 4.05
N ALA A 46 6.26 0.84 3.52
CA ALA A 46 7.67 1.01 3.20
C ALA A 46 8.57 0.80 4.43
N VAL A 47 8.21 1.39 5.59
CA VAL A 47 9.02 1.29 6.83
C VAL A 47 9.22 -0.16 7.29
N PHE A 48 8.15 -0.97 7.38
CA PHE A 48 8.34 -2.34 7.85
C PHE A 48 8.98 -3.25 6.79
N LEU A 49 8.74 -2.98 5.49
CA LEU A 49 9.36 -3.74 4.40
C LEU A 49 10.85 -3.42 4.25
N GLU A 50 11.28 -2.20 4.55
CA GLU A 50 12.70 -1.84 4.61
C GLU A 50 13.43 -2.68 5.68
N GLY A 51 12.79 -2.93 6.83
CA GLY A 51 13.32 -3.84 7.85
C GLY A 51 13.48 -5.29 7.35
N SER A 52 12.58 -5.76 6.47
CA SER A 52 12.71 -7.04 5.80
C SER A 52 13.87 -7.04 4.79
N TYR A 53 14.00 -5.99 3.98
CA TYR A 53 15.12 -5.84 3.06
C TYR A 53 16.47 -5.81 3.78
N GLY A 54 16.55 -5.09 4.92
CA GLY A 54 17.74 -5.07 5.77
C GLY A 54 18.16 -6.45 6.27
N ARG A 55 17.21 -7.35 6.57
CA ARG A 55 17.50 -8.75 6.93
C ARG A 55 18.14 -9.54 5.79
N PHE A 56 17.69 -9.30 4.55
CA PHE A 56 18.30 -9.87 3.36
C PHE A 56 19.71 -9.33 3.14
N GLN A 57 19.92 -8.01 3.23
CA GLN A 57 21.25 -7.40 3.12
C GLN A 57 22.23 -7.90 4.19
N ALA A 58 21.74 -8.15 5.41
CA ALA A 58 22.53 -8.71 6.50
C ALA A 58 22.83 -10.22 6.35
N GLY A 59 22.31 -10.89 5.31
CA GLY A 59 22.49 -12.32 5.09
C GLY A 59 21.76 -13.22 6.08
N THR A 60 20.80 -12.68 6.83
CA THR A 60 20.01 -13.45 7.83
C THR A 60 18.83 -14.21 7.22
N THR A 61 18.59 -14.02 5.92
CA THR A 61 17.56 -14.71 5.13
C THR A 61 17.91 -14.67 3.64
N ASP A 62 17.48 -15.69 2.91
CA ASP A 62 17.65 -15.85 1.47
C ASP A 62 16.33 -15.74 0.68
N ASP A 63 15.25 -15.30 1.34
CA ASP A 63 13.92 -15.16 0.76
C ASP A 63 13.95 -14.25 -0.51
N PRO A 64 13.58 -14.78 -1.69
CA PRO A 64 13.53 -14.01 -2.93
C PRO A 64 12.63 -12.77 -2.82
N PHE A 65 11.54 -12.83 -2.05
CA PHE A 65 10.67 -11.68 -1.86
C PHE A 65 11.42 -10.53 -1.19
N PHE A 66 12.28 -10.80 -0.20
CA PHE A 66 13.00 -9.74 0.51
C PHE A 66 14.08 -9.13 -0.36
N ARG A 67 14.67 -9.89 -1.29
CA ARG A 67 15.58 -9.34 -2.29
C ARG A 67 14.89 -8.29 -3.16
N ASP A 68 13.67 -8.59 -3.61
CA ASP A 68 12.90 -7.71 -4.50
C ASP A 68 12.42 -6.43 -3.79
N LEU A 69 12.44 -6.39 -2.46
CA LEU A 69 12.12 -5.18 -1.68
C LEU A 69 13.11 -4.04 -1.90
N GLY A 70 14.32 -4.31 -2.39
CA GLY A 70 15.26 -3.25 -2.78
C GLY A 70 14.70 -2.31 -3.85
N GLU A 71 13.83 -2.80 -4.73
CA GLU A 71 13.07 -1.97 -5.67
C GLU A 71 11.66 -1.65 -5.16
N GLY A 72 11.02 -2.58 -4.45
CA GLY A 72 9.65 -2.44 -3.98
C GLY A 72 9.45 -1.33 -2.94
N VAL A 73 10.40 -1.15 -2.01
CA VAL A 73 10.31 -0.11 -0.98
C VAL A 73 10.34 1.31 -1.58
N PRO A 74 11.29 1.67 -2.46
CA PRO A 74 11.25 2.96 -3.17
C PRO A 74 9.93 3.22 -3.90
N GLN A 75 9.38 2.22 -4.58
CA GLN A 75 8.10 2.35 -5.29
C GLN A 75 6.92 2.68 -4.34
N LEU A 76 6.92 2.12 -3.13
CA LEU A 76 5.91 2.46 -2.11
C LEU A 76 6.06 3.89 -1.60
N VAL A 77 7.29 4.35 -1.41
CA VAL A 77 7.58 5.74 -1.00
C VAL A 77 7.13 6.72 -2.07
N ASP A 78 7.44 6.46 -3.34
CA ASP A 78 7.00 7.29 -4.47
C ASP A 78 5.46 7.33 -4.57
N ALA A 79 4.79 6.19 -4.40
CA ALA A 79 3.34 6.12 -4.39
C ALA A 79 2.72 6.88 -3.21
N ALA A 80 3.34 6.82 -2.03
CA ALA A 80 2.92 7.62 -0.87
C ALA A 80 3.10 9.12 -1.12
N TRP A 81 4.23 9.52 -1.70
CA TRP A 81 4.56 10.90 -2.02
C TRP A 81 3.61 11.49 -3.07
N ALA A 82 3.21 10.72 -4.08
CA ALA A 82 2.22 11.17 -5.07
C ALA A 82 0.86 11.53 -4.44
N LEU A 83 0.54 10.98 -3.27
CA LEU A 83 -0.70 11.30 -2.54
C LEU A 83 -0.60 12.58 -1.71
N THR A 84 0.59 13.17 -1.53
CA THR A 84 0.73 14.43 -0.77
C THR A 84 0.68 15.68 -1.64
N ARG A 85 0.67 15.53 -2.97
CA ARG A 85 0.71 16.63 -3.95
C ARG A 85 -0.65 17.10 -4.46
#